data_AF-A0A928TGK7-F1
#
_entry.id   AF-A0A928TGK7-F1
#
_cell.length_a   1.000
_cell.length_b   1.000
_cell.length_c   1.000
_cell.angle_alpha   90.00
_cell.angle_beta   90.00
_cell.angle_gamma   90.00
#
_symmetry.space_group_name_H-M   'P 1'
#
loop_
_entity.id
_entity.type
_entity.pdbx_description
1 polymer ?
#
loop_
_entity_poly.entity_id
_entity_poly.type
_entity_poly.pdbx_seq_one_letter_code
_entity_poly.pdbx_strand_id
1 'polypeptide(L)'
;MYPVVAPTIKIDQQRCLVPFACKRCLQTCPTAVFSVHETKMVRMEETDKYEAGTYRLRVAFRDKCSACMRCVDVCPENALTVLPPAAVAS
;
A
#
# COMPACT_ATOMS: atom_id res chain seq x y z
N MET A 1 22.88 13.80 -12.24
CA MET A 1 22.45 12.60 -11.48
C MET A 1 21.53 13.09 -10.39
N TYR A 2 20.23 13.21 -10.68
CA TYR A 2 19.27 13.81 -9.76
C TYR A 2 18.90 12.81 -8.67
N PRO A 3 18.88 13.21 -7.38
CA PRO A 3 18.46 12.33 -6.31
C PRO A 3 16.98 12.01 -6.49
N VAL A 4 16.66 10.73 -6.65
CA VAL A 4 15.28 10.25 -6.68
C VAL A 4 14.76 10.34 -5.25
N VAL A 5 14.13 11.46 -4.92
CA VAL A 5 13.55 11.66 -3.59
C VAL A 5 12.27 10.84 -3.52
N ALA A 6 12.35 9.66 -2.90
CA ALA A 6 11.20 8.79 -2.74
C ALA A 6 10.29 9.32 -1.60
N PRO A 7 8.96 9.39 -1.80
CA PRO A 7 8.02 9.69 -0.73
C PRO A 7 8.05 8.63 0.37
N THR A 8 7.79 9.06 1.60
CA THR A 8 7.63 8.15 2.73
C THR A 8 6.17 7.71 2.82
N ILE A 9 5.91 6.42 2.62
CA ILE A 9 4.56 5.85 2.69
C ILE A 9 4.46 5.02 3.98
N LYS A 10 3.56 5.41 4.87
CA LYS A 10 3.19 4.67 6.07
C LYS A 10 1.88 3.94 5.84
N ILE A 11 1.82 2.69 6.30
CA ILE A 11 0.64 1.83 6.20
C ILE A 11 0.29 1.34 7.61
N ASP A 12 -0.94 1.60 8.04
CA ASP A 12 -1.49 1.08 9.27
C ASP A 12 -2.08 -0.32 9.04
N GLN A 13 -1.31 -1.34 9.40
CA GLN A 13 -1.73 -2.75 9.27
C GLN A 13 -2.87 -3.13 10.22
N GLN A 14 -3.17 -2.30 11.22
CA GLN A 14 -4.30 -2.49 12.13
C GLN A 14 -5.63 -2.07 11.51
N ARG A 15 -5.61 -1.13 10.55
CA ARG A 15 -6.80 -0.65 9.83
C ARG A 15 -6.95 -1.33 8.47
N CYS A 16 -5.81 -1.71 7.87
CA CYS A 16 -5.80 -2.47 6.63
C CYS A 16 -6.00 -3.97 6.90
N LEU A 17 -7.22 -4.35 7.29
CA LEU A 17 -7.58 -5.71 7.65
C LEU A 17 -7.70 -6.65 6.44
N VAL A 18 -8.25 -6.13 5.32
CA VAL A 18 -8.53 -6.92 4.11
C VAL A 18 -7.90 -6.31 2.83
N PRO A 19 -6.55 -6.20 2.75
CA PRO A 19 -5.91 -5.62 1.58
C PRO A 19 -6.20 -6.40 0.28
N PHE A 20 -6.41 -7.72 0.39
CA PHE A 20 -6.71 -8.60 -0.75
C PHE A 20 -8.12 -8.37 -1.31
N ALA A 21 -9.12 -8.23 -0.44
CA ALA A 21 -10.50 -7.94 -0.86
C ALA A 21 -10.65 -6.48 -1.33
N CYS A 22 -9.96 -5.54 -0.68
CA CYS A 22 -10.08 -4.13 -1.01
C CYS A 22 -9.45 -3.81 -2.38
N LYS A 23 -8.17 -4.17 -2.60
CA LYS A 23 -7.35 -3.92 -3.82
C LYS A 23 -7.44 -2.53 -4.48
N ARG A 24 -8.18 -1.57 -3.91
CA ARG A 24 -8.44 -0.24 -4.45
C ARG A 24 -7.16 0.57 -4.57
N CYS A 25 -6.33 0.54 -3.52
CA CYS A 25 -5.01 1.16 -3.52
C CYS A 25 -4.06 0.57 -4.60
N LEU A 26 -4.24 -0.70 -4.98
CA LEU A 26 -3.49 -1.32 -6.08
C LEU A 26 -4.06 -0.88 -7.45
N GLN A 27 -5.38 -0.82 -7.60
CA GLN A 27 -6.03 -0.39 -8.85
C GLN A 27 -5.83 1.09 -9.17
N THR A 28 -5.85 1.96 -8.16
CA THR A 28 -5.68 3.40 -8.34
C THR A 28 -4.22 3.80 -8.59
N CYS A 29 -3.27 2.92 -8.28
CA CYS A 29 -1.86 3.20 -8.40
C CYS A 29 -1.33 2.79 -9.80
N PRO A 30 -1.00 3.74 -10.69
CA PRO A 30 -0.52 3.41 -12.04
C PRO A 30 0.87 2.76 -12.03
N THR A 31 1.69 3.06 -11.03
CA THR A 31 3.05 2.53 -10.87
C THR A 31 3.11 1.24 -10.04
N ALA A 32 1.95 0.71 -9.60
CA ALA A 32 1.85 -0.52 -8.82
C ALA A 32 2.85 -0.57 -7.64
N VAL A 33 2.88 0.49 -6.82
CA VAL A 33 3.87 0.64 -5.75
C VAL A 33 3.63 -0.33 -4.57
N PHE A 34 2.39 -0.77 -4.42
CA PHE A 34 1.93 -1.62 -3.33
C PHE A 34 2.03 -3.10 -3.70
N SER A 35 2.34 -3.93 -2.71
CA SER A 35 2.36 -5.39 -2.85
C SER A 35 1.66 -6.01 -1.66
N VAL A 36 0.76 -6.96 -1.93
CA VAL A 36 0.03 -7.69 -0.89
C VAL A 36 0.75 -9.02 -0.70
N HIS A 37 1.05 -9.37 0.54
CA HIS A 37 1.68 -10.64 0.89
C HIS A 37 0.82 -11.38 1.91
N GLU A 38 0.51 -12.65 1.69
CA GLU A 38 0.00 -13.50 2.76
C GLU A 38 1.02 -13.64 3.89
N THR A 39 0.54 -13.56 5.13
CA THR A 39 1.32 -13.80 6.36
C THR A 39 1.08 -15.20 6.90
N LYS A 40 -0.13 -15.75 6.68
CA LYS A 40 -0.45 -17.14 6.99
C LYS A 40 -0.84 -17.83 5.69
N MET A 41 -0.04 -18.82 5.33
CA MET A 41 -0.33 -19.79 4.29
C MET A 41 -0.44 -21.14 5.00
N VAL A 42 -1.67 -21.56 5.28
CA VAL A 42 -1.94 -22.92 5.78
C VAL A 42 -2.05 -23.84 4.58
N ARG A 43 -1.21 -24.87 4.54
CA ARG A 43 -1.28 -25.90 3.50
C ARG A 43 -2.63 -26.61 3.62
N MET A 44 -3.35 -26.72 2.50
CA MET A 44 -4.64 -27.42 2.36
C MET A 44 -5.88 -26.68 2.90
N GLU A 45 -5.79 -25.42 3.31
CA GLU A 45 -6.96 -24.58 3.61
C GLU A 45 -7.00 -23.36 2.67
N GLU A 46 -8.17 -23.08 2.08
CA GLU A 46 -8.37 -21.81 1.40
C GLU A 46 -8.31 -20.70 2.43
N THR A 47 -7.22 -19.95 2.36
CA THR A 47 -6.96 -18.80 3.20
C THR A 47 -8.09 -17.79 2.99
N ASP A 48 -8.91 -17.56 4.02
CA ASP A 48 -10.10 -16.71 3.93
C ASP A 48 -9.70 -15.28 3.53
N LYS A 49 -10.22 -14.87 2.37
CA LYS A 49 -9.86 -13.61 1.69
C LYS A 49 -10.30 -12.36 2.47
N TYR A 50 -11.19 -12.56 3.43
CA TYR A 50 -11.77 -11.56 4.32
C TYR A 50 -11.21 -11.60 5.75
N GLU A 51 -10.33 -12.55 6.08
CA GLU A 51 -9.81 -12.65 7.43
C GLU A 51 -8.71 -11.59 7.69
N ALA A 52 -8.97 -10.79 8.71
CA ALA A 52 -8.11 -9.72 9.17
C ALA A 52 -6.75 -10.25 9.65
N GLY A 53 -5.67 -9.84 8.98
CA GLY A 53 -4.29 -10.20 9.39
C GLY A 53 -3.69 -11.37 8.62
N THR A 54 -4.47 -11.98 7.72
CA THR A 54 -3.99 -13.04 6.83
C THR A 54 -3.17 -12.50 5.68
N TYR A 55 -3.51 -11.28 5.21
CA TYR A 55 -2.77 -10.56 4.18
C TYR A 55 -2.22 -9.24 4.74
N ARG A 56 -0.96 -8.94 4.43
CA ARG A 56 -0.28 -7.70 4.78
C ARG A 56 0.06 -6.90 3.53
N LEU A 57 -0.32 -5.63 3.55
CA LEU A 57 0.10 -4.66 2.53
C LEU A 57 1.54 -4.20 2.85
N ARG A 58 2.43 -4.27 1.85
CA ARG A 58 3.76 -3.68 1.85
C ARG A 58 3.91 -2.71 0.68
N VAL A 59 4.88 -1.81 0.81
CA VAL A 59 5.31 -0.96 -0.30
C VAL A 59 6.59 -1.56 -0.87
N ALA A 60 6.53 -2.04 -2.12
CA ALA A 60 7.68 -2.64 -2.79
C ALA A 60 8.54 -1.60 -3.49
N PHE A 61 7.94 -0.59 -4.12
CA PHE A 61 8.65 0.33 -5.03
C PHE A 61 8.51 1.80 -4.67
N ARG A 62 8.84 2.19 -3.43
CA ARG A 62 8.62 3.57 -2.92
C ARG A 62 9.18 4.66 -3.85
N ASP A 63 10.30 4.35 -4.52
CA ASP A 63 11.01 5.22 -5.46
C ASP A 63 10.19 5.58 -6.72
N LYS A 64 9.21 4.74 -7.08
CA LYS A 64 8.31 4.97 -8.22
C LYS A 64 7.02 5.69 -7.83
N CYS A 65 6.85 6.03 -6.55
CA CYS A 65 5.65 6.72 -6.12
C CYS A 65 5.74 8.21 -6.46
N SER A 66 4.78 8.70 -7.23
CA SER A 66 4.65 10.12 -7.62
C SER A 66 3.97 10.99 -6.56
N ALA A 67 3.83 10.50 -5.32
CA ALA A 67 3.11 11.17 -4.23
C ALA A 67 1.72 11.71 -4.61
N CYS A 68 1.01 11.02 -5.52
CA CYS A 68 -0.30 11.47 -6.03
C CYS A 68 -1.45 11.45 -5.01
N MET A 69 -1.22 10.94 -3.79
CA MET A 69 -2.16 10.84 -2.66
C MET A 69 -3.47 10.05 -2.90
N ARG A 70 -3.81 9.68 -4.13
CA ARG A 70 -5.06 8.96 -4.47
C ARG A 70 -5.27 7.64 -3.73
N CYS A 71 -4.19 6.99 -3.31
CA CYS A 71 -4.27 5.76 -2.52
C CYS A 71 -4.84 5.98 -1.12
N VAL A 72 -4.69 7.20 -0.56
CA VAL A 72 -5.30 7.61 0.70
C VAL A 72 -6.78 7.92 0.48
N ASP A 73 -7.12 8.69 -0.56
CA ASP A 73 -8.51 9.06 -0.89
C ASP A 73 -9.42 7.86 -1.14
N VAL A 74 -8.90 6.83 -1.81
CA VAL A 74 -9.69 5.63 -2.15
C VAL A 74 -9.80 4.65 -0.96
N CYS A 75 -9.03 4.87 0.11
CA CYS A 75 -9.01 3.98 1.25
C CYS A 75 -10.19 4.27 2.19
N PRO A 76 -11.18 3.35 2.32
CA PRO A 76 -12.34 3.60 3.19
C PRO A 76 -11.95 3.74 4.67
N GLU A 77 -10.87 3.07 5.08
CA GLU A 77 -10.36 3.04 6.44
C GLU A 77 -9.31 4.15 6.72
N ASN A 78 -8.93 4.93 5.69
CA ASN A 78 -7.81 5.87 5.75
C ASN A 78 -6.56 5.28 6.43
N ALA A 79 -6.24 4.02 6.09
CA ALA A 79 -5.13 3.27 6.68
C ALA A 79 -3.76 3.59 6.04
N LEU A 80 -3.73 4.52 5.08
CA LEU A 80 -2.57 4.86 4.28
C LEU A 80 -2.21 6.32 4.55
N THR A 81 -0.95 6.59 4.83
CA THR A 81 -0.44 7.96 4.94
C THR A 81 0.74 8.12 4.01
N VAL A 82 0.64 9.04 3.06
CA VAL A 82 1.73 9.39 2.15
C VAL A 82 2.30 10.73 2.58
N LEU A 83 3.56 10.72 3.00
CA LEU A 83 4.33 11.95 3.20
C LEU A 83 5.09 12.24 1.90
N PRO A 84 4.73 13.32 1.18
CA PRO A 84 5.54 13.76 0.06
C PRO A 84 6.95 14.09 0.56
N PRO A 85 8.00 13.78 -0.20
CA PRO A 85 9.33 14.20 0.16
C PRO A 85 9.37 15.72 0.01
N ALA A 86 9.63 16.42 1.11
CA ALA A 86 9.86 17.84 1.06
C ALA A 86 11.03 18.09 0.09
N ALA A 87 10.78 18.96 -0.90
CA ALA A 87 11.69 19.44 -1.95
C ALA A 87 11.85 18.52 -3.19
N VAL A 88 11.04 18.80 -4.21
CA VAL A 88 11.50 19.67 -5.32
C VAL A 88 10.38 20.66 -5.65
N ALA A 89 10.40 21.82 -5.00
CA ALA A 89 9.93 23.04 -5.65
C ALA A 89 11.04 23.47 -6.61
N SER A 90 10.81 23.33 -7.91
CA SER A 90 11.56 23.99 -8.99
C SER A 90 10.68 23.99 -10.24
#